data_AF-A0A840RQD8-F1
#
_entry.id   AF-A0A840RQD8-F1
#
_cell.length_a   1.000
_cell.length_b   1.000
_cell.length_c   1.000
_cell.angle_alpha   90.00
_cell.angle_beta   90.00
_cell.angle_gamma   90.00
#
_symmetry.space_group_name_H-M   'P 1'
#
loop_
_entity.id
_entity.type
_entity.pdbx_description
1 polymer ?
#
loop_
_entity_poly.entity_id
_entity_poly.type
_entity_poly.pdbx_seq_one_letter_code
_entity_poly.pdbx_strand_id
1 'polypeptide(L)'
;MTINAIANIERASSAKFSDISPNEMSSISLDDRLRDAFASSSVATQNEYQYFMSAVTNAKNITSPGALFELQVRLGDYKQEVEVISALTRKAVSTVETLLRA
;
A
#
# COMPACT_ATOMS: atom_id res chain seq x y z
N MET A 1 -21.26 38.26 -17.68
CA MET A 1 -19.86 38.18 -17.20
C MET A 1 -19.79 37.51 -15.82
N THR A 2 -20.60 36.46 -15.57
CA THR A 2 -20.84 35.89 -14.23
C THR A 2 -20.60 34.38 -14.11
N ILE A 3 -20.28 33.69 -15.22
CA ILE A 3 -20.10 32.23 -15.25
C ILE A 3 -18.76 31.81 -14.61
N ASN A 4 -17.74 32.68 -14.67
CA ASN A 4 -16.41 32.39 -14.12
C ASN A 4 -16.35 32.33 -12.58
N ALA A 5 -17.35 32.89 -11.88
CA ALA A 5 -17.37 32.89 -10.42
C ALA A 5 -17.78 31.52 -9.83
N ILE A 6 -18.68 30.80 -10.51
CA ILE A 6 -19.23 29.51 -10.05
C ILE A 6 -18.18 28.40 -10.21
N ALA A 7 -17.41 28.41 -11.31
CA ALA A 7 -16.34 27.45 -11.57
C ALA A 7 -15.18 27.49 -10.54
N ASN A 8 -14.97 28.63 -9.87
CA ASN A 8 -13.93 28.77 -8.85
C ASN A 8 -14.34 28.19 -7.49
N ILE A 9 -15.64 28.08 -7.21
CA ILE A 9 -16.16 27.51 -5.96
C ILE A 9 -15.99 25.98 -5.96
N GLU A 10 -16.21 25.32 -7.09
CA GLU A 10 -16.00 23.86 -7.24
C GLU A 10 -14.52 23.44 -7.14
N ARG A 11 -13.57 24.36 -7.39
CA ARG A 11 -12.12 24.08 -7.20
C ARG A 11 -11.69 24.22 -5.74
N ALA A 12 -12.44 24.96 -4.93
CA ALA A 12 -12.16 25.12 -3.50
C ALA A 12 -12.62 23.91 -2.67
N SER A 13 -13.57 23.09 -3.15
CA SER A 13 -14.06 21.90 -2.45
C SER A 13 -13.10 20.70 -2.48
N SER A 14 -12.02 20.77 -3.25
CA SER A 14 -10.93 19.76 -3.23
C SER A 14 -9.81 20.08 -2.22
N ALA A 15 -10.01 21.04 -1.33
CA ALA A 15 -9.11 21.28 -0.21
C ALA A 15 -9.05 20.01 0.68
N LYS A 16 -7.95 19.26 0.58
CA LYS A 16 -7.66 18.14 1.48
C LYS A 16 -7.43 18.71 2.88
N PHE A 17 -8.46 18.64 3.72
CA PHE A 17 -8.34 18.94 5.13
C PHE A 17 -7.67 17.74 5.82
N SER A 18 -6.46 17.95 6.33
CA SER A 18 -5.83 16.98 7.23
C SER A 18 -6.25 17.35 8.64
N ASP A 19 -6.97 16.45 9.32
CA ASP A 19 -7.24 16.58 10.74
C ASP A 19 -5.91 16.53 11.50
N ILE A 20 -5.58 17.60 12.22
CA ILE A 20 -4.37 17.75 13.05
C ILE A 20 -4.69 17.67 14.54
N SER A 21 -5.90 17.23 14.89
CA SER A 21 -6.28 17.03 16.29
C SER A 21 -5.27 16.07 16.93
N PRO A 22 -4.78 16.37 18.15
CA PRO A 22 -3.93 15.45 18.89
C PRO A 22 -4.65 14.11 18.97
N ASN A 23 -4.09 13.10 18.30
CA ASN A 23 -4.61 11.75 18.42
C ASN A 23 -4.39 11.35 19.88
N GLU A 24 -5.43 11.43 20.71
CA GLU A 24 -5.39 10.84 22.04
C GLU A 24 -5.05 9.38 21.81
N MET A 25 -3.82 8.99 22.15
CA MET A 25 -3.34 7.63 21.97
C MET A 25 -4.17 6.73 22.87
N SER A 26 -5.31 6.28 22.34
CA SER A 26 -5.97 5.10 22.83
C SER A 26 -4.92 3.99 22.82
N SER A 27 -4.78 3.30 23.94
CA SER A 27 -3.83 2.19 24.07
C SER A 27 -4.31 1.04 23.17
N ILE A 28 -3.95 1.07 21.90
CA ILE A 28 -4.29 0.01 20.95
C ILE A 28 -3.48 -1.23 21.30
N SER A 29 -4.17 -2.37 21.48
CA SER A 29 -3.56 -3.67 21.72
C SER A 29 -2.55 -4.03 20.62
N LEU A 30 -1.48 -4.75 20.99
CA LEU A 30 -0.56 -5.31 20.01
C LEU A 30 -1.27 -6.28 19.05
N ASP A 31 -2.28 -7.01 19.53
CA ASP A 31 -3.07 -7.92 18.71
C ASP A 31 -3.89 -7.18 17.65
N ASP A 32 -4.55 -6.08 18.05
CA ASP A 32 -5.28 -5.21 17.13
C ASP A 32 -4.35 -4.58 16.09
N ARG A 33 -3.18 -4.10 16.52
CA ARG A 33 -2.15 -3.56 15.61
C ARG A 33 -1.67 -4.62 14.60
N LEU A 34 -1.45 -5.84 15.06
CA LEU A 34 -1.02 -6.94 14.19
C LEU A 34 -2.11 -7.31 13.18
N ARG A 35 -3.36 -7.40 13.64
CA ARG A 35 -4.53 -7.67 12.81
C ARG A 35 -4.70 -6.62 11.72
N ASP A 36 -4.65 -5.34 12.09
CA ASP A 36 -4.83 -4.24 11.16
C ASP A 36 -3.67 -4.17 10.15
N ALA A 37 -2.43 -4.35 10.61
CA ALA A 37 -1.26 -4.40 9.74
C ALA A 37 -1.34 -5.56 8.74
N PHE A 38 -1.74 -6.75 9.20
CA PHE A 38 -1.92 -7.92 8.35
C PHE A 38 -3.03 -7.73 7.32
N ALA A 39 -4.20 -7.22 7.74
CA ALA A 39 -5.31 -6.95 6.84
C ALA A 39 -4.93 -5.91 5.77
N SER A 40 -4.30 -4.81 6.19
CA SER A 40 -3.83 -3.76 5.27
C SER A 40 -2.81 -4.30 4.28
N SER A 41 -1.80 -5.05 4.75
CA SER A 41 -0.76 -5.64 3.89
C SER A 41 -1.35 -6.66 2.92
N SER A 42 -2.31 -7.48 3.36
CA SER A 42 -2.98 -8.46 2.50
C SER A 42 -3.76 -7.80 1.37
N VAL A 43 -4.53 -6.75 1.68
CA VAL A 43 -5.29 -5.98 0.68
C VAL A 43 -4.35 -5.28 -0.30
N ALA A 44 -3.29 -4.63 0.20
CA ALA A 44 -2.30 -3.97 -0.64
C ALA A 44 -1.62 -4.97 -1.60
N THR A 45 -1.14 -6.10 -1.08
CA THR A 45 -0.50 -7.17 -1.86
C THR A 45 -1.45 -7.70 -2.94
N GLN A 46 -2.72 -7.94 -2.58
CA GLN A 46 -3.72 -8.44 -3.51
C GLN A 46 -4.04 -7.42 -4.61
N ASN A 47 -4.16 -6.13 -4.27
CA ASN A 47 -4.41 -5.07 -5.23
C ASN A 47 -3.27 -4.93 -6.23
N GLU A 48 -2.01 -5.01 -5.78
CA GLU A 48 -0.86 -4.96 -6.68
C GLU A 48 -0.81 -6.16 -7.60
N TYR A 49 -1.10 -7.36 -7.09
CA TYR A 49 -1.23 -8.53 -7.93
C TYR A 49 -2.29 -8.34 -9.03
N GLN A 50 -3.47 -7.82 -8.69
CA GLN A 50 -4.53 -7.55 -9.67
C GLN A 50 -4.10 -6.47 -10.68
N TYR A 51 -3.39 -5.43 -10.23
CA TYR A 51 -2.81 -4.43 -11.12
C TYR A 51 -1.90 -5.09 -12.16
N PHE A 52 -0.95 -5.93 -11.75
CA PHE A 52 -0.05 -6.62 -12.69
C PHE A 52 -0.81 -7.51 -13.68
N MET A 53 -1.80 -8.28 -13.20
CA MET A 53 -2.61 -9.13 -14.07
C MET A 53 -3.38 -8.30 -15.11
N SER A 54 -3.97 -7.18 -14.70
CA SER A 54 -4.65 -6.25 -15.60
C SER A 54 -3.69 -5.57 -16.60
N ALA A 55 -2.48 -5.22 -16.14
CA ALA A 55 -1.48 -4.55 -16.95
C ALA A 55 -0.91 -5.47 -18.04
N VAL A 56 -0.63 -6.73 -17.71
CA VAL A 56 -0.16 -7.73 -18.68
C VAL A 56 -1.23 -8.10 -19.70
N THR A 57 -2.51 -8.08 -19.31
CA THR A 57 -3.63 -8.38 -20.22
C THR A 57 -3.92 -7.23 -21.18
N ASN A 58 -3.51 -6.00 -20.86
CA ASN A 58 -3.73 -4.83 -21.70
C ASN A 58 -2.62 -4.69 -22.76
N ALA A 59 -2.96 -4.96 -24.02
CA ALA A 59 -2.02 -4.89 -25.15
C ALA A 59 -1.24 -3.56 -25.22
N LYS A 60 -1.84 -2.44 -24.81
CA LYS A 60 -1.18 -1.11 -24.85
C LYS A 60 -0.02 -0.99 -23.86
N ASN A 61 -0.07 -1.70 -22.73
CA ASN A 61 0.94 -1.63 -21.68
C ASN A 61 2.14 -2.54 -21.96
N ILE A 62 1.95 -3.56 -22.81
CA ILE A 62 2.99 -4.54 -23.16
C ILE A 62 3.69 -4.25 -24.50
N THR A 63 3.24 -3.25 -25.25
CA THR A 63 3.79 -2.91 -26.58
C THR A 63 4.85 -1.81 -26.57
N SER A 64 5.01 -1.08 -25.45
CA SER A 64 6.00 0.01 -25.33
C SER A 64 7.13 -0.39 -24.38
N PRO A 65 8.40 -0.29 -24.79
CA PRO A 65 9.54 -0.54 -23.91
C PRO A 65 9.53 0.31 -22.63
N GLY A 66 9.06 1.57 -22.71
CA GLY A 66 8.96 2.44 -21.54
C GLY A 66 7.91 1.96 -20.54
N ALA A 67 6.75 1.51 -21.03
CA ALA A 67 5.69 0.96 -20.18
C ALA A 67 6.10 -0.37 -19.55
N LEU A 68 6.84 -1.21 -20.28
CA LEU A 68 7.40 -2.45 -19.76
C LEU A 68 8.45 -2.20 -18.67
N PHE A 69 9.31 -1.20 -18.84
CA PHE A 69 10.29 -0.83 -17.82
C PHE A 69 9.61 -0.36 -16.53
N GLU A 70 8.62 0.52 -16.63
CA GLU A 70 7.84 0.97 -15.47
C GLU A 70 7.15 -0.20 -14.75
N LEU A 71 6.56 -1.12 -15.52
CA LEU A 71 5.94 -2.32 -14.97
C LEU A 71 6.96 -3.21 -14.24
N GLN A 72 8.15 -3.37 -14.81
CA GLN A 72 9.24 -4.16 -14.23
C GLN A 72 9.76 -3.55 -12.92
N VAL A 73 9.90 -2.22 -12.86
CA VAL A 73 10.31 -1.52 -11.63
C VAL A 73 9.28 -1.76 -10.52
N ARG A 74 8.00 -1.52 -10.80
CA ARG A 74 6.93 -1.74 -9.82
C ARG A 74 6.85 -3.20 -9.38
N LEU A 75 7.06 -4.15 -10.29
CA LEU A 75 7.12 -5.58 -9.96
C LEU A 75 8.31 -5.91 -9.05
N GLY A 76 9.46 -5.26 -9.27
CA GLY A 76 10.62 -5.36 -8.40
C GLY A 76 10.33 -4.89 -6.98
N ASP A 77 9.69 -3.73 -6.84
CA ASP A 77 9.30 -3.17 -5.54
C ASP A 77 8.33 -4.09 -4.80
N TYR A 78 7.27 -4.56 -5.49
CA TYR A 78 6.32 -5.54 -4.94
C TYR A 78 7.00 -6.83 -4.46
N LYS A 79 7.90 -7.39 -5.28
CA LYS A 79 8.64 -8.60 -4.93
C LYS A 79 9.49 -8.39 -3.68
N GLN A 80 10.21 -7.28 -3.63
CA GLN A 80 11.07 -6.95 -2.49
C GLN A 80 10.25 -6.81 -1.20
N GLU A 81 9.10 -6.13 -1.26
CA GLU A 81 8.21 -5.96 -0.10
C GLU A 81 7.76 -7.32 0.46
N VAL A 82 7.23 -8.20 -0.40
CA VAL A 82 6.76 -9.54 0.01
C VAL A 82 7.89 -10.40 0.59
N GLU A 83 9.08 -10.37 -0.03
CA GLU A 83 10.24 -11.11 0.44
C GLU A 83 10.71 -10.65 1.82
N VAL A 84 10.76 -9.34 2.06
CA VAL A 84 11.16 -8.76 3.35
C VAL A 84 10.16 -9.13 4.44
N ILE A 85 8.86 -8.99 4.19
CA ILE A 85 7.81 -9.35 5.16
C ILE A 85 7.91 -10.84 5.51
N SER A 86 8.09 -11.70 4.51
CA SER A 86 8.21 -13.15 4.70
C SER A 86 9.46 -13.51 5.51
N ALA A 87 10.60 -12.89 5.17
CA ALA A 87 11.86 -13.11 5.86
C ALA A 87 11.81 -12.65 7.32
N LEU A 88 11.26 -11.45 7.57
CA LEU A 88 11.12 -10.89 8.91
C LEU A 88 10.20 -11.75 9.78
N THR A 89 9.03 -12.15 9.23
CA THR A 89 8.08 -13.04 9.92
C THR A 89 8.76 -14.34 10.33
N ARG A 90 9.47 -14.98 9.40
CA ARG A 90 10.20 -16.22 9.68
C ARG A 90 11.25 -16.03 10.79
N LYS A 91 12.02 -14.94 10.75
CA LYS A 91 13.03 -14.65 11.76
C LYS A 91 12.42 -14.39 13.13
N ALA A 92 11.34 -13.62 13.21
CA ALA A 92 10.64 -13.36 14.46
C ALA A 92 10.14 -14.67 15.12
N VAL A 93 9.49 -15.54 14.34
CA VAL A 93 9.03 -16.85 14.84
C VAL A 93 10.20 -17.71 15.30
N SER A 94 11.27 -17.83 14.51
CA SER A 94 12.45 -18.61 14.92
C SER A 94 13.10 -18.08 16.20
N THR A 95 13.12 -16.76 16.42
CA THR A 95 13.61 -16.18 17.67
C THR A 95 12.73 -16.58 18.85
N VAL A 96 11.40 -16.49 18.72
CA VAL A 96 10.47 -16.92 19.76
C VAL A 96 10.65 -18.40 20.08
N GLU A 97 10.73 -19.26 19.07
CA GLU A 97 10.97 -20.69 19.24
C GLU A 97 12.30 -20.97 19.96
N THR A 98 13.34 -20.20 19.66
CA THR A 98 14.64 -20.31 20.32
C THR A 98 14.53 -19.96 21.81
N LEU A 99 13.86 -18.85 22.13
CA LEU A 99 13.66 -18.40 23.52
C LEU A 99 12.79 -19.37 24.34
N LEU A 100 11.83 -20.05 23.71
CA LEU A 100 10.97 -21.04 24.39
C LEU A 100 11.67 -22.40 24.62
N ARG A 101 12.73 -22.70 23.87
CA ARG A 101 13.47 -23.97 23.96
C ARG A 101 14.72 -23.88 24.83
N ALA A 102 15.26 -22.68 25.02
CA ALA A 102 16.38 -22.38 25.91
C ALA A 102 15.91 -22.36 27.38
#